data_AF-A0A355CFY9-F1
#
_entry.id   AF-A0A355CFY9-F1
#
_cell.length_a   1.000
_cell.length_b   1.000
_cell.length_c   1.000
_cell.angle_alpha   90.00
_cell.angle_beta   90.00
_cell.angle_gamma   90.00
#
_symmetry.space_group_name_H-M   'P 1'
#
loop_
_entity.id
_entity.type
_entity.pdbx_description
1 polymer ?
#
loop_
_entity_poly.entity_id
_entity_poly.type
_entity_poly.pdbx_seq_one_letter_code
_entity_poly.pdbx_strand_id
1 'polypeptide(L)'
;MNPEYIEQSRQIYKNAEPEYRRSYFDEVAGGFVLIHQQHNLNNSESFVAEVLAKMGKRVILLSEQAAEGVRTPDAEIDGEICEFKELTKSTKNLRYRVQEGISRAKNQGAAAVIIHINRETYEFWKINDGIRKAFYWDERQLIQTIILVFNSEEVQKITREEWENGRRF
;
A
#
# COMPACT_ATOMS: atom_id res chain seq x y z
N MET A 1 8.77 -11.80 16.30
CA MET A 1 8.83 -12.30 14.91
C MET A 1 9.62 -13.62 14.88
N ASN A 2 9.40 -14.48 13.89
CA ASN A 2 10.18 -15.72 13.71
C ASN A 2 11.63 -15.38 13.28
N PRO A 3 12.69 -15.83 13.99
CA PRO A 3 14.08 -15.58 13.60
C PRO A 3 14.42 -16.04 12.18
N GLU A 4 13.83 -17.14 11.73
CA GLU A 4 14.00 -17.65 10.37
C GLU A 4 13.46 -16.66 9.33
N TYR A 5 12.31 -16.05 9.59
CA TYR A 5 11.73 -15.02 8.73
C TYR A 5 12.64 -13.80 8.61
N ILE A 6 13.22 -13.35 9.74
CA ILE A 6 14.13 -12.19 9.76
C ILE A 6 15.37 -12.49 8.92
N GLU A 7 15.97 -13.69 9.08
CA GLU A 7 17.16 -14.05 8.32
C GLU A 7 16.86 -14.19 6.83
N GLN A 8 15.75 -14.83 6.45
CA GLN A 8 15.31 -14.87 5.05
C GLN A 8 15.14 -13.46 4.47
N SER A 9 14.49 -12.56 5.21
CA SER A 9 14.28 -11.18 4.76
C SER A 9 15.61 -10.43 4.61
N ARG A 10 16.57 -10.67 5.52
CA ARG A 10 17.92 -10.11 5.44
C ARG A 10 18.66 -10.60 4.19
N GLN A 11 18.55 -11.88 3.85
CA GLN A 11 19.18 -12.43 2.65
C GLN A 11 18.57 -11.82 1.38
N ILE A 12 17.24 -11.71 1.31
CA ILE A 12 16.56 -11.03 0.18
C ILE A 12 17.05 -9.59 0.07
N TYR A 13 17.06 -8.85 1.17
CA TYR A 13 17.49 -7.45 1.19
C TYR A 13 18.95 -7.28 0.78
N LYS A 14 19.86 -8.11 1.29
CA LYS A 14 21.29 -8.04 0.97
C LYS A 14 21.60 -8.40 -0.47
N ASN A 15 20.89 -9.39 -1.01
CA ASN A 15 21.07 -9.94 -2.36
C ASN A 15 20.13 -9.32 -3.39
N ALA A 16 19.48 -8.20 -3.07
CA ALA A 16 18.63 -7.47 -4.00
C ALA A 16 19.40 -7.13 -5.29
N GLU A 17 18.70 -7.22 -6.41
CA GLU A 17 19.27 -6.96 -7.74
C GLU A 17 19.80 -5.51 -7.85
N PRO A 18 20.78 -5.25 -8.74
CA PRO A 18 21.41 -3.93 -8.84
C PRO A 18 20.45 -2.79 -9.12
N GLU A 19 19.33 -3.05 -9.81
CA GLU A 19 18.26 -2.08 -10.06
C GLU A 19 17.48 -1.64 -8.82
N TYR A 20 17.68 -2.27 -7.66
CA TYR A 20 17.04 -1.88 -6.42
C TYR A 20 18.02 -1.19 -5.47
N ARG A 21 17.62 0.00 -5.01
CA ARG A 21 18.24 0.66 -3.87
C ARG A 21 17.68 0.11 -2.57
N ARG A 22 18.56 -0.41 -1.74
CA ARG A 22 18.32 -0.78 -0.34
C ARG A 22 18.08 0.47 0.50
N SER A 23 16.84 0.70 0.93
CA SER A 23 16.45 1.95 1.61
C SER A 23 16.35 1.80 3.12
N TYR A 24 15.73 0.72 3.61
CA TYR A 24 15.50 0.49 5.03
C TYR A 24 15.43 -1.01 5.35
N PHE A 25 15.88 -1.42 6.53
CA PHE A 25 15.71 -2.78 7.06
C PHE A 25 15.44 -2.71 8.56
N ASP A 26 14.36 -3.34 9.02
CA ASP A 26 14.02 -3.46 10.43
C ASP A 26 14.65 -4.73 11.02
N GLU A 27 15.62 -4.55 11.90
CA GLU A 27 16.37 -5.65 12.51
C GLU A 27 15.54 -6.53 13.45
N VAL A 28 14.40 -6.01 13.95
CA VAL A 28 13.55 -6.68 14.95
C VAL A 28 12.36 -7.37 14.29
N ALA A 29 11.71 -6.67 13.37
CA ALA A 29 10.53 -7.16 12.66
C ALA A 29 10.89 -7.91 11.37
N GLY A 30 12.09 -7.70 10.83
CA GLY A 30 12.55 -8.32 9.58
C GLY A 30 11.93 -7.72 8.32
N GLY A 31 11.15 -6.66 8.43
CA GLY A 31 10.62 -5.94 7.27
C GLY A 31 11.68 -5.06 6.63
N PHE A 32 11.49 -4.71 5.36
CA PHE A 32 12.45 -3.89 4.63
C PHE A 32 11.80 -3.09 3.52
N VAL A 33 12.55 -2.12 3.00
CA VAL A 33 12.20 -1.32 1.82
C VAL A 33 13.29 -1.41 0.78
N LEU A 34 12.95 -1.97 -0.38
CA LEU A 34 13.70 -1.89 -1.63
C LEU A 34 13.00 -0.92 -2.58
N ILE A 35 13.76 -0.08 -3.27
CA ILE A 35 13.22 0.93 -4.18
C ILE A 35 13.88 0.77 -5.53
N HIS A 36 13.10 0.46 -6.57
CA HIS A 36 13.61 0.38 -7.93
C HIS A 36 14.21 1.73 -8.35
N GLN A 37 15.34 1.73 -9.07
CA GLN A 37 16.05 2.95 -9.49
C GLN A 37 15.20 3.87 -10.38
N GLN A 38 14.21 3.30 -11.05
CA GLN A 38 13.28 4.02 -11.94
C GLN A 38 11.90 4.28 -11.29
N HIS A 39 11.78 4.11 -9.97
CA HIS A 39 10.58 4.49 -9.23
C HIS A 39 10.60 5.99 -8.94
N ASN A 40 9.50 6.71 -9.20
CA ASN A 40 9.42 8.15 -8.97
C ASN A 40 8.92 8.42 -7.55
N LEU A 41 9.80 8.10 -6.60
CA LEU A 41 9.50 8.11 -5.19
C LEU A 41 8.96 9.45 -4.69
N ASN A 42 7.80 9.42 -4.04
CA ASN A 42 7.30 10.57 -3.28
C ASN A 42 7.38 10.34 -1.75
N ASN A 43 7.23 11.43 -0.99
CA ASN A 43 7.35 11.40 0.48
C ASN A 43 6.30 10.52 1.14
N SER A 44 5.09 10.47 0.59
CA SER A 44 3.99 9.65 1.12
C SER A 44 4.31 8.16 0.97
N GLU A 45 4.80 7.73 -0.18
CA GLU A 45 5.15 6.34 -0.44
C GLU A 45 6.35 5.90 0.38
N SER A 46 7.35 6.76 0.50
CA SER A 46 8.52 6.53 1.38
C SER A 46 8.09 6.30 2.82
N PHE A 47 7.22 7.18 3.33
CA PHE A 47 6.69 7.08 4.70
C PHE A 47 5.90 5.78 4.89
N VAL A 48 4.94 5.50 4.00
CA VAL A 48 4.12 4.28 4.07
C VAL A 48 4.98 3.03 4.01
N ALA A 49 5.95 2.97 3.09
CA ALA A 49 6.84 1.82 2.95
C ALA A 49 7.63 1.55 4.23
N GLU A 50 8.15 2.60 4.88
CA GLU A 50 8.88 2.47 6.13
C GLU A 50 7.97 2.03 7.28
N VAL A 51 6.77 2.60 7.43
CA VAL A 51 5.80 2.17 8.44
C VAL A 51 5.47 0.68 8.29
N LEU A 52 5.21 0.23 7.06
CA LEU A 52 4.93 -1.19 6.80
C LEU A 52 6.15 -2.07 7.08
N ALA A 53 7.37 -1.61 6.74
CA ALA A 53 8.59 -2.34 7.06
C ALA A 53 8.83 -2.47 8.57
N LYS A 54 8.53 -1.43 9.37
CA LYS A 54 8.56 -1.52 10.85
C LYS A 54 7.56 -2.54 11.40
N MET A 55 6.47 -2.80 10.69
CA MET A 55 5.52 -3.88 11.00
C MET A 55 5.98 -5.26 10.51
N GLY A 56 7.19 -5.36 9.96
CA GLY A 56 7.76 -6.60 9.46
C GLY A 56 7.40 -6.93 8.02
N LYS A 57 6.89 -5.98 7.23
CA LYS A 57 6.55 -6.20 5.82
C LYS A 57 7.75 -6.05 4.90
N ARG A 58 7.83 -6.90 3.88
CA ARG A 58 8.83 -6.79 2.80
C ARG A 58 8.24 -5.91 1.71
N VAL A 59 8.67 -4.66 1.62
CA VAL A 59 8.15 -3.67 0.66
C VAL A 59 9.16 -3.50 -0.47
N ILE A 60 8.71 -3.72 -1.70
CA ILE A 60 9.50 -3.52 -2.92
C ILE A 60 8.74 -2.51 -3.79
N LEU A 61 9.27 -1.28 -3.90
CA LEU A 61 8.71 -0.27 -4.79
C LEU A 61 9.20 -0.53 -6.21
N LEU A 62 8.26 -0.64 -7.15
CA LEU A 62 8.51 -1.17 -8.49
C LEU A 62 8.82 -0.05 -9.49
N SER A 63 9.33 -0.41 -10.66
CA SER A 63 9.57 0.57 -11.73
C SER A 63 8.26 1.21 -12.19
N GLU A 64 8.27 2.53 -12.38
CA GLU A 64 7.19 3.25 -13.07
C GLU A 64 7.41 3.33 -14.59
N GLN A 65 8.54 2.80 -15.09
CA GLN A 65 8.78 2.72 -16.52
C GLN A 65 8.04 1.52 -17.11
N ALA A 66 7.09 1.81 -17.99
CA ALA A 66 6.33 0.82 -18.73
C ALA A 66 6.30 1.20 -20.22
N ALA A 67 5.99 0.22 -21.08
CA ALA A 67 5.63 0.52 -22.46
C ALA A 67 4.41 1.46 -22.50
N GLU A 68 4.31 2.28 -23.54
CA GLU A 68 3.19 3.23 -23.68
C GLU A 68 1.84 2.51 -23.58
N GLY A 69 0.98 3.00 -22.68
CA GLY A 69 -0.34 2.42 -22.42
C GLY A 69 -0.36 1.28 -21.39
N VAL A 70 0.80 0.79 -20.93
CA VAL A 70 0.89 -0.17 -19.82
C VAL A 70 1.04 0.60 -18.52
N ARG A 71 0.27 0.20 -17.49
CA ARG A 71 0.43 0.73 -16.14
C ARG A 71 1.19 -0.28 -15.29
N THR A 72 2.12 0.23 -14.49
CA THR A 72 2.89 -0.54 -13.53
C THR A 72 2.37 -0.26 -12.13
N PRO A 73 2.20 -1.30 -11.31
CA PRO A 73 1.81 -1.10 -9.94
C PRO A 73 2.90 -0.39 -9.13
N ASP A 74 2.50 0.28 -8.05
CA ASP A 74 3.43 1.05 -7.22
C ASP A 74 4.41 0.14 -6.46
N ALA A 75 3.90 -0.96 -5.90
CA ALA A 75 4.67 -1.81 -5.00
C ALA A 75 4.27 -3.29 -5.04
N GLU A 76 5.21 -4.14 -4.66
CA GLU A 76 4.97 -5.49 -4.18
C GLU A 76 5.22 -5.55 -2.66
N ILE A 77 4.26 -6.08 -1.90
CA ILE A 77 4.38 -6.21 -0.44
C ILE A 77 4.13 -7.66 -0.05
N ASP A 78 5.15 -8.30 0.53
CA ASP A 78 5.13 -9.74 0.84
C ASP A 78 4.72 -10.63 -0.36
N GLY A 79 5.04 -10.23 -1.59
CA GLY A 79 4.67 -10.94 -2.83
C GLY A 79 3.31 -10.55 -3.43
N GLU A 80 2.57 -9.63 -2.80
CA GLU A 80 1.28 -9.14 -3.32
C GLU A 80 1.42 -7.77 -3.98
N ILE A 81 0.83 -7.62 -5.18
CA ILE A 81 0.76 -6.34 -5.86
C ILE A 81 -0.16 -5.38 -5.10
N CYS A 82 0.41 -4.22 -4.79
CA CYS A 82 -0.17 -3.19 -3.94
C CYS A 82 -0.10 -1.82 -4.60
N GLU A 83 -1.11 -1.00 -4.29
CA GLU A 83 -1.21 0.36 -4.80
C GLU A 83 -1.33 1.36 -3.66
N PHE A 84 -0.65 2.48 -3.83
CA PHE A 84 -0.57 3.54 -2.84
C PHE A 84 -1.51 4.69 -3.19
N LYS A 85 -2.14 5.23 -2.15
CA LYS A 85 -3.06 6.36 -2.31
C LYS A 85 -2.92 7.37 -1.20
N GLU A 86 -2.48 8.57 -1.54
CA GLU A 86 -2.43 9.66 -0.58
C GLU A 86 -3.74 10.48 -0.54
N LEU A 87 -4.24 10.71 0.66
CA LEU A 87 -5.30 11.67 0.97
C LEU A 87 -4.72 12.89 1.67
N THR A 88 -4.30 13.87 0.88
CA THR A 88 -3.68 15.12 1.37
C THR A 88 -4.68 16.06 2.05
N LYS A 89 -4.15 17.10 2.72
CA LYS A 89 -4.93 18.25 3.22
C LYS A 89 -5.77 18.94 2.14
N SER A 90 -5.32 18.95 0.88
CA SER A 90 -6.04 19.57 -0.24
C SER A 90 -7.13 18.68 -0.86
N THR A 91 -7.26 17.42 -0.42
CA THR A 91 -8.30 16.50 -0.91
C THR A 91 -9.69 16.96 -0.44
N LYS A 92 -10.44 17.63 -1.33
CA LYS A 92 -11.78 18.15 -1.02
C LYS A 92 -12.84 17.06 -0.87
N ASN A 93 -12.79 16.03 -1.72
CA ASN A 93 -13.79 14.96 -1.76
C ASN A 93 -13.13 13.61 -1.44
N LEU A 94 -13.06 13.28 -0.15
CA LEU A 94 -12.47 12.02 0.35
C LEU A 94 -13.12 10.79 -0.29
N ARG A 95 -14.46 10.76 -0.32
CA ARG A 95 -15.24 9.65 -0.90
C ARG A 95 -14.82 9.35 -2.33
N TYR A 96 -14.82 10.38 -3.19
CA TYR A 96 -14.44 10.23 -4.59
C TYR A 96 -12.98 9.81 -4.73
N ARG A 97 -12.07 10.42 -3.95
CA ARG A 97 -10.64 10.14 -4.03
C ARG A 97 -10.30 8.70 -3.61
N VAL A 98 -10.97 8.19 -2.58
CA VAL A 98 -10.85 6.78 -2.14
C VAL A 98 -11.40 5.85 -3.23
N GLN A 99 -12.60 6.11 -3.73
CA GLN A 99 -13.21 5.30 -4.80
C GLN A 99 -12.31 5.25 -6.04
N GLU A 100 -11.76 6.39 -6.43
CA GLU A 100 -10.88 6.52 -7.60
C GLU A 100 -9.54 5.81 -7.39
N GLY A 101 -8.96 5.89 -6.18
CA GLY A 101 -7.76 5.11 -5.82
C GLY A 101 -7.99 3.61 -5.96
N ILE A 102 -9.06 3.10 -5.36
CA ILE A 102 -9.38 1.66 -5.42
C ILE A 102 -9.70 1.22 -6.85
N SER A 103 -10.44 2.03 -7.60
CA SER A 103 -10.73 1.72 -9.01
C SER A 103 -9.49 1.68 -9.88
N ARG A 104 -8.49 2.54 -9.62
CA ARG A 104 -7.21 2.49 -10.32
C ARG A 104 -6.45 1.24 -9.96
N ALA A 105 -6.33 0.96 -8.67
CA ALA A 105 -5.62 -0.21 -8.17
C ALA A 105 -6.16 -1.52 -8.76
N LYS A 106 -7.49 -1.64 -8.83
CA LYS A 106 -8.17 -2.75 -9.49
C LYS A 106 -7.72 -2.93 -10.95
N ASN A 107 -7.62 -1.82 -11.69
CA ASN A 107 -7.20 -1.85 -13.10
C ASN A 107 -5.71 -2.19 -13.26
N GLN A 108 -4.91 -2.10 -12.19
CA GLN A 108 -3.50 -2.48 -12.15
C GLN A 108 -3.31 -3.94 -11.68
N GLY A 109 -4.40 -4.66 -11.36
CA GLY A 109 -4.34 -6.02 -10.84
C GLY A 109 -3.92 -6.11 -9.38
N ALA A 110 -3.96 -5.00 -8.62
CA ALA A 110 -3.62 -5.02 -7.21
C ALA A 110 -4.66 -5.79 -6.39
N ALA A 111 -4.19 -6.54 -5.39
CA ALA A 111 -5.05 -7.21 -4.40
C ALA A 111 -5.28 -6.34 -3.16
N ALA A 112 -4.38 -5.38 -2.90
CA ALA A 112 -4.47 -4.48 -1.77
C ALA A 112 -4.28 -3.02 -2.15
N VAL A 113 -4.94 -2.12 -1.41
CA VAL A 113 -4.77 -0.67 -1.53
C VAL A 113 -4.37 -0.10 -0.18
N ILE A 114 -3.26 0.63 -0.16
CA ILE A 114 -2.76 1.30 1.02
C ILE A 114 -3.04 2.78 0.88
N ILE A 115 -3.87 3.31 1.76
CA ILE A 115 -4.33 4.69 1.76
C ILE A 115 -3.64 5.44 2.89
N HIS A 116 -2.74 6.35 2.52
CA HIS A 116 -2.11 7.26 3.46
C HIS A 116 -3.03 8.44 3.78
N ILE A 117 -3.44 8.55 5.04
CA ILE A 117 -4.23 9.65 5.56
C ILE A 117 -3.29 10.81 5.95
N ASN A 118 -2.71 11.46 4.94
CA ASN A 118 -1.82 12.62 5.13
C ASN A 118 -2.59 13.93 5.37
N ARG A 119 -3.38 13.95 6.45
CA ARG A 119 -4.20 15.09 6.85
C ARG A 119 -4.62 14.98 8.30
N GLU A 120 -4.72 16.12 8.97
CA GLU A 120 -5.07 16.21 10.40
C GLU A 120 -6.55 15.87 10.66
N THR A 121 -7.45 16.24 9.75
CA THR A 121 -8.89 16.04 9.91
C THR A 121 -9.44 15.19 8.79
N TYR A 122 -10.17 14.13 9.10
CA TYR A 122 -10.77 13.23 8.14
C TYR A 122 -12.09 12.68 8.69
N GLU A 123 -12.94 12.22 7.78
CA GLU A 123 -14.28 11.71 8.12
C GLU A 123 -14.38 10.26 7.68
N PHE A 124 -14.32 9.32 8.63
CA PHE A 124 -14.41 7.89 8.35
C PHE A 124 -15.63 7.52 7.52
N TRP A 125 -16.79 8.17 7.75
CA TRP A 125 -17.99 7.90 6.97
C TRP A 125 -17.80 8.18 5.46
N LYS A 126 -16.99 9.18 5.08
CA LYS A 126 -16.66 9.47 3.67
C LYS A 126 -15.71 8.43 3.09
N ILE A 127 -14.73 8.00 3.87
CA ILE A 127 -13.78 6.95 3.48
C ILE A 127 -14.54 5.63 3.28
N ASN A 128 -15.33 5.23 4.28
CA ASN A 128 -16.18 4.04 4.25
C ASN A 128 -17.17 4.08 3.08
N ASP A 129 -17.84 5.20 2.81
CA ASP A 129 -18.74 5.28 1.66
C ASP A 129 -18.00 5.22 0.30
N GLY A 130 -16.77 5.72 0.24
CA GLY A 130 -15.87 5.54 -0.91
C GLY A 130 -15.51 4.07 -1.15
N ILE A 131 -15.11 3.35 -0.09
CA ILE A 131 -14.82 1.91 -0.13
C ILE A 131 -16.07 1.11 -0.54
N ARG A 132 -17.21 1.39 0.10
CA ARG A 132 -18.49 0.74 -0.22
C ARG A 132 -18.81 0.80 -1.70
N LYS A 133 -18.67 2.00 -2.30
CA LYS A 133 -18.90 2.20 -3.72
C LYS A 133 -17.88 1.47 -4.58
N ALA A 134 -16.60 1.51 -4.20
CA ALA A 134 -15.56 0.83 -4.96
C ALA A 134 -15.77 -0.69 -4.98
N PHE A 135 -16.09 -1.31 -3.83
CA PHE A 135 -16.37 -2.73 -3.73
C PHE A 135 -17.63 -3.15 -4.50
N TYR A 136 -18.68 -2.31 -4.48
CA TYR A 136 -19.88 -2.55 -5.29
C TYR A 136 -19.57 -2.67 -6.80
N TRP A 137 -18.62 -1.87 -7.30
CA TRP A 137 -18.19 -1.90 -8.71
C TRP A 137 -17.00 -2.83 -8.98
N ASP A 138 -16.56 -3.59 -7.97
CA ASP A 138 -15.52 -4.61 -8.10
C ASP A 138 -16.15 -6.00 -8.16
N GLU A 139 -16.89 -6.25 -9.23
CA GLU A 139 -17.66 -7.47 -9.48
C GLU A 139 -16.80 -8.74 -9.46
N ARG A 140 -15.52 -8.62 -9.85
CA ARG A 140 -14.54 -9.71 -9.86
C ARG A 140 -13.84 -9.88 -8.52
N GLN A 141 -14.16 -9.04 -7.53
CA GLN A 141 -13.56 -9.05 -6.20
C GLN A 141 -12.03 -9.06 -6.25
N LEU A 142 -11.43 -8.20 -7.07
CA LEU A 142 -9.97 -8.16 -7.19
C LEU A 142 -9.32 -7.56 -5.94
N ILE A 143 -9.96 -6.54 -5.35
CA ILE A 143 -9.43 -5.87 -4.17
C ILE A 143 -9.89 -6.61 -2.92
N GLN A 144 -8.94 -7.23 -2.22
CA GLN A 144 -9.17 -8.05 -1.04
C GLN A 144 -8.85 -7.33 0.27
N THR A 145 -7.93 -6.37 0.26
CA THR A 145 -7.50 -5.66 1.47
C THR A 145 -7.45 -4.15 1.26
N ILE A 146 -7.97 -3.39 2.22
CA ILE A 146 -7.71 -1.95 2.33
C ILE A 146 -6.93 -1.70 3.62
N ILE A 147 -5.85 -0.94 3.53
CA ILE A 147 -5.01 -0.54 4.66
C ILE A 147 -5.03 0.98 4.75
N LEU A 148 -5.35 1.54 5.91
CA LEU A 148 -5.17 2.94 6.22
C LEU A 148 -3.88 3.11 7.01
N VAL A 149 -3.02 4.02 6.57
CA VAL A 149 -1.81 4.43 7.31
C VAL A 149 -2.00 5.89 7.70
N PHE A 150 -1.82 6.21 8.98
CA PHE A 150 -1.96 7.56 9.50
C PHE A 150 -0.58 8.20 9.72
N ASN A 151 -0.52 9.53 9.76
CA ASN A 151 0.71 10.27 10.09
C ASN A 151 1.30 9.90 11.47
N SER A 152 0.50 9.31 12.37
CA SER A 152 0.94 8.76 13.66
C SER A 152 1.65 7.41 13.57
N GLU A 153 1.86 6.89 12.35
CA GLU A 153 2.30 5.51 12.06
C GLU A 153 1.27 4.44 12.47
N GLU A 154 0.08 4.83 12.95
CA GLU A 154 -1.02 3.88 13.16
C GLU A 154 -1.43 3.26 11.83
N VAL A 155 -1.67 1.94 11.85
CA VAL A 155 -2.15 1.19 10.70
C VAL A 155 -3.45 0.49 11.04
N GLN A 156 -4.48 0.75 10.25
CA GLN A 156 -5.75 0.03 10.31
C GLN A 156 -5.93 -0.78 9.05
N LYS A 157 -6.35 -2.04 9.19
CA LYS A 157 -6.61 -2.94 8.06
C LYS A 157 -8.05 -3.43 8.12
N ILE A 158 -8.66 -3.55 6.95
CA ILE A 158 -9.90 -4.30 6.75
C ILE A 158 -9.77 -5.21 5.53
N THR A 159 -10.20 -6.45 5.66
CA THR A 159 -10.36 -7.35 4.52
C THR A 159 -11.75 -7.20 3.90
N ARG A 160 -11.91 -7.66 2.65
CA ARG A 160 -13.22 -7.72 2.00
C ARG A 160 -14.21 -8.56 2.80
N GLU A 161 -13.79 -9.71 3.31
CA GLU A 161 -14.63 -10.58 4.14
C GLU A 161 -15.13 -9.84 5.39
N GLU A 162 -14.25 -9.17 6.11
CA GLU A 162 -14.64 -8.38 7.29
C GLU A 162 -15.62 -7.26 6.92
N TRP A 163 -15.39 -6.61 5.77
CA TRP A 163 -16.28 -5.59 5.23
C TRP A 163 -17.67 -6.15 4.91
N GLU A 164 -17.74 -7.30 4.24
CA GLU A 164 -19.00 -7.97 3.90
C GLU A 164 -19.76 -8.40 5.17
N ASN A 165 -19.03 -8.73 6.24
CA ASN A 165 -19.57 -9.00 7.58
C ASN A 165 -19.92 -7.74 8.40
N GLY A 166 -19.87 -6.55 7.79
CA GLY A 166 -20.35 -5.30 8.39
C GLY A 166 -19.29 -4.49 9.14
N ARG A 167 -18.04 -4.97 9.24
CA ARG A 167 -16.94 -4.20 9.85
C ARG A 167 -16.66 -2.93 9.02
N ARG A 168 -16.32 -1.83 9.67
CA ARG A 168 -15.93 -0.56 9.04
C ARG A 168 -14.71 -0.01 9.75
N PHE A 169 -14.03 0.97 9.14
CA PHE A 169 -13.06 1.82 9.82
C PHE A 169 -13.76 2.81 10.74
#